data_AF-A0A7L4QZU8-F1
#
_entry.id   AF-A0A7L4QZU8-F1
#
_cell.length_a   1.000
_cell.length_b   1.000
_cell.length_c   1.000
_cell.angle_alpha   90.00
_cell.angle_beta   90.00
_cell.angle_gamma   90.00
#
_symmetry.space_group_name_H-M   'P 1'
#
loop_
_entity.id
_entity.type
_entity.pdbx_description
1 polymer ?
#
loop_
_entity_poly.entity_id
_entity_poly.type
_entity_poly.pdbx_seq_one_letter_code
_entity_poly.pdbx_strand_id
1 'polypeptide(L)'
;MKNSTDSIRFETRVPLKEVMRRNPTTIQIEESVARAARAMCRDEVGSCIVLQDNLPVGIVTEEDINCKVVAKDLKPGAIRVSEVMSTPLITVRSEKTVRDAAYMMIKNHVRRLPVVDEENRVIGIVTVRDILTVSTEINELMNELVEINRIEEVEVGMCSRCGTMSDDLRRLDNVMLCPSCREEELLQ
;
A
#
# COMPACT_ATOMS: atom_id res chain seq x y z
N MET A 1 -23.61 -0.52 21.81
CA MET A 1 -22.37 -1.26 21.48
C MET A 1 -22.70 -2.37 20.50
N LYS A 2 -22.50 -2.13 19.20
CA LYS A 2 -22.41 -3.19 18.18
C LYS A 2 -21.24 -2.80 17.27
N ASN A 3 -20.07 -3.38 17.54
CA ASN A 3 -18.94 -3.37 16.63
C ASN A 3 -19.17 -4.50 15.62
N SER A 4 -19.78 -4.19 14.48
CA SER A 4 -19.78 -5.09 13.33
C SER A 4 -18.56 -4.76 12.47
N THR A 5 -17.44 -5.37 12.82
CA THR A 5 -16.24 -5.39 11.98
C THR A 5 -16.47 -6.34 10.82
N ASP A 6 -17.23 -5.92 9.79
CA ASP A 6 -17.17 -6.56 8.49
C ASP A 6 -15.87 -6.11 7.81
N SER A 7 -14.78 -6.79 8.19
CA SER A 7 -13.47 -6.57 7.60
C SER A 7 -13.47 -7.07 6.15
N ILE A 8 -13.70 -6.17 5.21
CA ILE A 8 -13.41 -6.38 3.78
C ILE A 8 -11.90 -6.63 3.66
N ARG A 9 -11.50 -7.90 3.50
CA ARG A 9 -10.08 -8.33 3.41
C ARG A 9 -9.45 -8.11 2.02
N PHE A 10 -10.07 -7.31 1.16
CA PHE A 10 -9.76 -7.28 -0.27
C PHE A 10 -8.47 -6.49 -0.61
N GLU A 11 -8.14 -5.44 0.15
CA GLU A 11 -7.11 -4.45 -0.22
C GLU A 11 -5.67 -4.98 -0.33
N THR A 12 -5.34 -6.05 0.40
CA THR A 12 -3.93 -6.42 0.59
C THR A 12 -3.36 -7.43 -0.41
N ARG A 13 -4.20 -7.94 -1.34
CA ARG A 13 -3.79 -8.94 -2.35
C ARG A 13 -3.35 -8.34 -3.69
N VAL A 14 -3.27 -7.02 -3.80
CA VAL A 14 -2.79 -6.34 -5.00
C VAL A 14 -1.35 -6.76 -5.29
N PRO A 15 -1.02 -7.23 -6.52
CA PRO A 15 0.35 -7.54 -6.92
C PRO A 15 1.24 -6.30 -6.91
N LEU A 16 2.51 -6.45 -6.53
CA LEU A 16 3.45 -5.32 -6.45
C LEU A 16 3.69 -4.63 -7.79
N LYS A 17 3.64 -5.36 -8.90
CA LYS A 17 3.76 -4.78 -10.25
C LYS A 17 2.74 -3.67 -10.57
N GLU A 18 1.60 -3.63 -9.87
CA GLU A 18 0.55 -2.62 -10.03
C GLU A 18 0.79 -1.37 -9.17
N VAL A 19 1.60 -1.49 -8.12
CA VAL A 19 1.81 -0.42 -7.12
C VAL A 19 3.23 0.15 -7.16
N MET A 20 4.19 -0.66 -7.61
CA MET A 20 5.60 -0.26 -7.62
C MET A 20 5.83 0.91 -8.55
N ARG A 21 6.75 1.78 -8.15
CA ARG A 21 7.34 2.76 -9.07
C ARG A 21 8.30 2.04 -9.98
N ARG A 22 8.09 2.17 -11.29
CA ARG A 22 8.96 1.60 -12.33
C ARG A 22 10.22 2.44 -12.49
N ASN A 23 11.27 1.85 -13.03
CA ASN A 23 12.55 2.51 -13.33
C ASN A 23 13.15 3.23 -12.10
N PRO A 24 13.42 2.51 -11.00
CA PRO A 24 13.99 3.13 -9.82
C PRO A 24 15.37 3.69 -10.11
N THR A 25 15.74 4.77 -9.45
CA THR A 25 17.08 5.36 -9.59
C THR A 25 18.15 4.37 -9.15
N THR A 26 19.09 4.09 -10.05
CA THR A 26 20.22 3.19 -9.82
C THR A 26 21.55 3.91 -9.89
N ILE A 27 22.57 3.36 -9.23
CA ILE A 27 23.95 3.85 -9.26
C ILE A 27 24.93 2.68 -9.20
N GLN A 28 26.11 2.79 -9.84
CA GLN A 28 27.13 1.74 -9.75
C GLN A 28 27.88 1.79 -8.42
N ILE A 29 28.33 0.64 -7.94
CA ILE A 29 28.97 0.44 -6.63
C ILE A 29 30.23 1.29 -6.41
N GLU A 30 30.97 1.59 -7.48
CA GLU A 30 32.19 2.39 -7.45
C GLU A 30 31.97 3.90 -7.58
N GLU A 31 30.76 4.34 -7.92
CA GLU A 31 30.45 5.77 -8.04
C GLU A 31 30.46 6.47 -6.68
N SER A 32 30.69 7.79 -6.71
CA SER A 32 30.77 8.60 -5.49
C SER A 32 29.42 8.88 -4.84
N VAL A 33 29.41 9.17 -3.55
CA VAL A 33 28.22 9.66 -2.83
C VAL A 33 27.69 10.96 -3.44
N ALA A 34 28.57 11.84 -3.93
CA ALA A 34 28.15 13.06 -4.64
C ALA A 34 27.35 12.75 -5.92
N ARG A 35 27.71 11.67 -6.64
CA ARG A 35 26.95 11.20 -7.80
C ARG A 35 25.59 10.66 -7.37
N ALA A 36 25.53 9.90 -6.28
CA ALA A 36 24.29 9.39 -5.71
C ALA A 36 23.33 10.54 -5.35
N ALA A 37 23.83 11.55 -4.63
CA ALA A 37 23.06 12.74 -4.28
C ALA A 37 22.52 13.47 -5.52
N ARG A 38 23.35 13.64 -6.57
CA ARG A 38 22.88 14.25 -7.83
C ARG A 38 21.81 13.42 -8.53
N ALA A 39 21.91 12.10 -8.51
CA ALA A 39 20.89 11.22 -9.07
C ALA A 39 19.57 11.32 -8.28
N MET A 40 19.65 11.30 -6.95
CA MET A 40 18.50 11.53 -6.05
C MET A 40 17.79 12.85 -6.34
N CYS A 41 18.53 13.95 -6.46
CA CYS A 41 17.95 15.27 -6.77
C CYS A 41 17.32 15.32 -8.16
N ARG A 42 17.99 14.75 -9.18
CA ARG A 42 17.50 14.76 -10.56
C ARG A 42 16.20 13.96 -10.71
N ASP A 43 16.13 12.82 -10.03
CA ASP A 43 15.00 11.90 -10.16
C ASP A 43 13.94 12.14 -9.07
N GLU A 44 14.14 13.13 -8.21
CA GLU A 44 13.25 13.51 -7.08
C GLU A 44 12.95 12.33 -6.14
N VAL A 45 13.97 11.54 -5.81
CA VAL A 45 13.87 10.38 -4.91
C VAL A 45 14.88 10.44 -3.76
N GLY A 46 14.52 9.88 -2.61
CA GLY A 46 15.39 9.84 -1.42
C GLY A 46 16.31 8.62 -1.32
N SER A 47 16.44 7.82 -2.38
CA SER A 47 17.31 6.64 -2.39
C SER A 47 17.72 6.18 -3.79
N CYS A 48 18.92 5.62 -3.92
CA CYS A 48 19.41 4.95 -5.11
C CYS A 48 19.69 3.48 -4.80
N ILE A 49 19.31 2.59 -5.72
CA ILE A 49 19.70 1.18 -5.65
C ILE A 49 21.13 1.06 -6.21
N VAL A 50 22.01 0.42 -5.46
CA VAL A 50 23.40 0.21 -5.84
C VAL A 50 23.51 -1.08 -6.63
N LEU A 51 24.09 -0.98 -7.82
CA LEU A 51 24.31 -2.10 -8.74
C LEU A 51 25.80 -2.47 -8.78
N GLN A 52 26.07 -3.75 -8.97
CA GLN A 52 27.37 -4.30 -9.34
C GLN A 52 27.11 -5.31 -10.47
N ASP A 53 27.75 -5.13 -11.62
CA ASP A 53 27.54 -5.99 -12.79
C ASP A 53 26.05 -6.16 -13.19
N ASN A 54 25.28 -5.07 -13.10
CA ASN A 54 23.82 -4.99 -13.28
C ASN A 54 22.97 -5.74 -12.24
N LEU A 55 23.57 -6.35 -11.23
CA LEU A 55 22.87 -6.99 -10.12
C LEU A 55 22.74 -6.02 -8.94
N PRO A 56 21.58 -5.99 -8.26
CA PRO A 56 21.38 -5.09 -7.16
C PRO A 56 21.98 -5.65 -5.87
N VAL A 57 22.95 -4.93 -5.31
CA VAL A 57 23.77 -5.37 -4.18
C VAL A 57 23.58 -4.55 -2.91
N GLY A 58 23.05 -3.33 -3.04
CA GLY A 58 22.80 -2.47 -1.89
C GLY A 58 21.83 -1.32 -2.20
N ILE A 59 21.60 -0.49 -1.20
CA ILE A 59 20.81 0.74 -1.33
C ILE A 59 21.50 1.85 -0.54
N VAL A 60 21.54 3.05 -1.13
CA VAL A 60 22.04 4.26 -0.47
C VAL A 60 20.92 5.30 -0.44
N THR A 61 20.90 6.09 0.63
CA THR A 61 19.72 6.89 0.98
C THR A 61 20.14 8.24 1.53
N GLU A 62 19.23 9.20 1.57
CA GLU A 62 19.48 10.51 2.19
C GLU A 62 20.01 10.38 3.64
N GLU A 63 19.49 9.41 4.40
CA GLU A 63 19.93 9.15 5.76
C GLU A 63 21.38 8.63 5.82
N ASP A 64 21.78 7.79 4.86
CA ASP A 64 23.16 7.33 4.76
C ASP A 64 24.10 8.50 4.44
N ILE A 65 23.71 9.38 3.51
CA ILE A 65 24.50 10.57 3.15
C ILE A 65 24.64 11.49 4.37
N ASN A 66 23.52 11.76 5.05
CA ASN A 66 23.51 12.65 6.20
C ASN A 66 24.36 12.08 7.36
N CYS A 67 24.09 10.85 7.77
CA CYS A 67 24.69 10.27 8.97
C CYS A 67 26.10 9.71 8.75
N LYS A 68 26.43 9.21 7.54
CA LYS A 68 27.72 8.55 7.28
C LYS A 68 28.72 9.44 6.55
N VAL A 69 28.29 10.54 5.91
CA VAL A 69 29.17 11.46 5.17
C VAL A 69 29.15 12.86 5.76
N VAL A 70 27.99 13.53 5.74
CA VAL A 70 27.88 14.94 6.15
C VAL A 70 28.18 15.12 7.64
N ALA A 71 27.59 14.30 8.50
CA ALA A 71 27.81 14.34 9.95
C ALA A 71 29.26 14.06 10.36
N LYS A 72 30.06 13.48 9.47
CA LYS A 72 31.49 13.18 9.68
C LYS A 72 32.42 14.17 8.97
N ASP A 73 31.87 15.24 8.40
CA ASP A 73 32.59 16.25 7.61
C ASP A 73 33.42 15.63 6.46
N LEU A 74 32.92 14.56 5.85
CA LEU A 74 33.57 13.89 4.74
C LEU A 74 33.15 14.50 3.41
N LYS A 75 34.10 14.60 2.48
CA LYS A 75 33.83 15.11 1.13
C LYS A 75 33.02 14.08 0.31
N PRO A 76 31.77 14.34 -0.10
CA PRO A 76 30.94 13.34 -0.78
C PRO A 76 31.50 12.87 -2.13
N GLY A 77 32.35 13.67 -2.78
CA GLY A 77 33.00 13.30 -4.04
C GLY A 77 34.17 12.33 -3.88
N ALA A 78 34.69 12.15 -2.66
CA ALA A 78 35.82 11.27 -2.37
C ALA A 78 35.38 9.91 -1.79
N ILE A 79 34.14 9.81 -1.29
CA ILE A 79 33.56 8.60 -0.70
C ILE A 79 32.76 7.86 -1.76
N ARG A 80 32.93 6.55 -1.88
CA ARG A 80 32.14 5.68 -2.76
C ARG A 80 30.83 5.28 -2.11
N VAL A 81 29.82 5.01 -2.92
CA VAL A 81 28.52 4.52 -2.40
C VAL A 81 28.67 3.18 -1.68
N SER A 82 29.61 2.32 -2.11
CA SER A 82 29.91 1.05 -1.47
C SER A 82 30.31 1.16 0.01
N GLU A 83 30.88 2.30 0.41
CA GLU A 83 31.36 2.54 1.78
C GLU A 83 30.22 2.93 2.73
N VAL A 84 29.09 3.39 2.20
CA VAL A 84 27.98 3.93 2.99
C VAL A 84 26.66 3.20 2.77
N MET A 85 26.51 2.42 1.70
CA MET A 85 25.28 1.70 1.39
C MET A 85 24.91 0.68 2.47
N SER A 86 23.63 0.36 2.54
CA SER A 86 23.14 -0.80 3.28
C SER A 86 23.20 -2.04 2.37
N THR A 87 23.80 -3.13 2.86
CA THR A 87 23.98 -4.40 2.16
C THR A 87 23.97 -5.56 3.19
N PRO A 88 23.49 -6.78 2.87
CA PRO A 88 22.90 -7.20 1.60
C PRO A 88 21.56 -6.52 1.32
N LEU A 89 21.25 -6.31 0.03
CA LEU A 89 19.99 -5.71 -0.36
C LEU A 89 18.82 -6.66 -0.14
N ILE A 90 17.77 -6.17 0.50
CA ILE A 90 16.51 -6.90 0.68
C ILE A 90 15.59 -6.56 -0.49
N THR A 91 15.27 -7.58 -1.29
CA THR A 91 14.44 -7.44 -2.49
C THR A 91 13.17 -8.27 -2.39
N VAL A 92 12.19 -7.97 -3.25
CA VAL A 92 10.93 -8.71 -3.35
C VAL A 92 10.60 -9.00 -4.81
N ARG A 93 9.93 -10.12 -5.10
CA ARG A 93 9.52 -10.50 -6.45
C ARG A 93 8.26 -9.75 -6.89
N SER A 94 8.12 -9.51 -8.19
CA SER A 94 7.04 -8.68 -8.75
C SER A 94 5.63 -9.25 -8.58
N GLU A 95 5.54 -10.57 -8.44
CA GLU A 95 4.31 -11.35 -8.31
C GLU A 95 3.80 -11.40 -6.86
N LYS A 96 4.62 -10.95 -5.90
CA LYS A 96 4.21 -10.83 -4.50
C LYS A 96 3.18 -9.72 -4.32
N THR A 97 2.49 -9.76 -3.19
CA THR A 97 1.42 -8.82 -2.88
C THR A 97 1.91 -7.65 -2.04
N VAL A 98 1.12 -6.58 -1.97
CA VAL A 98 1.31 -5.47 -1.02
C VAL A 98 1.42 -5.97 0.42
N ARG A 99 0.62 -6.98 0.81
CA ARG A 99 0.73 -7.63 2.13
C ARG A 99 2.12 -8.19 2.38
N ASP A 100 2.66 -8.93 1.40
CA ASP A 100 3.96 -9.57 1.53
C ASP A 100 5.06 -8.52 1.69
N ALA A 101 5.02 -7.46 0.87
CA ALA A 101 5.95 -6.34 0.99
C ALA A 101 5.85 -5.65 2.35
N ALA A 102 4.64 -5.35 2.83
CA ALA A 102 4.44 -4.73 4.15
C ALA A 102 5.01 -5.63 5.27
N TYR A 103 4.75 -6.93 5.21
CA TYR A 103 5.29 -7.89 6.17
C TYR A 103 6.83 -7.94 6.13
N MET A 104 7.41 -7.95 4.92
CA MET A 104 8.87 -7.92 4.74
C MET A 104 9.48 -6.60 5.27
N MET A 105 8.82 -5.46 5.04
CA MET A 105 9.26 -4.17 5.57
C MET A 105 9.27 -4.15 7.09
N ILE A 106 8.21 -4.65 7.74
CA ILE A 106 8.11 -4.74 9.20
C ILE A 106 9.18 -5.68 9.75
N LYS A 107 9.29 -6.89 9.20
CA LYS A 107 10.22 -7.93 9.66
C LYS A 107 11.67 -7.48 9.58
N ASN A 108 12.04 -6.76 8.52
CA ASN A 108 13.41 -6.33 8.29
C ASN A 108 13.69 -4.88 8.72
N HIS A 109 12.70 -4.19 9.30
CA HIS A 109 12.79 -2.77 9.67
C HIS A 109 13.24 -1.85 8.53
N VAL A 110 12.77 -2.11 7.30
CA VAL A 110 13.08 -1.31 6.11
C VAL A 110 11.86 -0.58 5.60
N ARG A 111 12.07 0.61 5.01
CA ARG A 111 10.98 1.46 4.47
C ARG A 111 10.80 1.37 2.96
N ARG A 112 11.70 0.65 2.28
CA ARG A 112 11.77 0.54 0.83
C ARG A 112 12.17 -0.88 0.47
N LEU A 113 11.53 -1.45 -0.54
CA LEU A 113 11.87 -2.76 -1.10
C LEU A 113 12.01 -2.62 -2.61
N PRO A 114 13.23 -2.78 -3.15
CA PRO A 114 13.41 -2.99 -4.57
C PRO A 114 12.68 -4.24 -5.04
N VAL A 115 11.98 -4.10 -6.15
CA VAL A 115 11.25 -5.17 -6.83
C VAL A 115 12.13 -5.71 -7.95
N VAL A 116 12.30 -7.03 -7.97
CA VAL A 116 13.13 -7.72 -8.97
C VAL A 116 12.32 -8.73 -9.80
N ASP A 117 12.75 -8.94 -11.03
CA ASP A 117 12.24 -9.98 -11.94
C ASP A 117 12.84 -11.35 -11.61
N GLU A 118 12.55 -12.37 -12.43
CA GLU A 118 13.05 -13.75 -12.30
C GLU A 118 14.59 -13.84 -12.34
N GLU A 119 15.24 -12.98 -13.12
CA GLU A 119 16.70 -12.89 -13.30
C GLU A 119 17.40 -12.06 -12.22
N ASN A 120 16.68 -11.63 -11.18
CA ASN A 120 17.15 -10.73 -10.11
C ASN A 120 17.51 -9.31 -10.58
N ARG A 121 17.03 -8.88 -11.75
CA ARG A 121 17.20 -7.49 -12.20
C ARG A 121 16.15 -6.62 -11.55
N VAL A 122 16.53 -5.39 -11.23
CA VAL A 122 15.61 -4.42 -10.63
C VAL A 122 14.66 -3.90 -11.71
N ILE A 123 13.36 -4.04 -11.45
CA ILE A 123 12.30 -3.55 -12.33
C ILE A 123 11.46 -2.44 -11.67
N GLY A 124 11.57 -2.30 -10.35
CA GLY A 124 10.78 -1.32 -9.59
C GLY A 124 11.25 -1.12 -8.16
N ILE A 125 10.58 -0.23 -7.45
CA ILE A 125 10.71 -0.05 -6.01
C ILE A 125 9.33 0.21 -5.41
N VAL A 126 9.09 -0.35 -4.23
CA VAL A 126 7.92 -0.04 -3.41
C VAL A 126 8.36 0.54 -2.08
N THR A 127 7.73 1.62 -1.66
CA THR A 127 7.99 2.28 -0.37
C THR A 127 6.79 2.14 0.55
N VAL A 128 7.00 2.39 1.86
CA VAL A 128 5.89 2.48 2.82
C VAL A 128 4.84 3.51 2.38
N ARG A 129 5.27 4.62 1.75
CA ARG A 129 4.34 5.65 1.26
C ARG A 129 3.47 5.13 0.12
N ASP A 130 4.04 4.37 -0.82
CA ASP A 130 3.27 3.78 -1.93
C ASP A 130 2.21 2.80 -1.37
N ILE A 131 2.56 1.99 -0.36
CA ILE A 131 1.63 1.07 0.31
C ILE A 131 0.47 1.82 1.00
N LEU A 132 0.77 2.91 1.71
CA LEU A 132 -0.25 3.71 2.41
C LEU A 132 -1.17 4.49 1.46
N THR A 133 -0.67 4.86 0.28
CA THR A 133 -1.46 5.58 -0.72
C THR A 133 -2.56 4.68 -1.29
N VAL A 134 -2.22 3.44 -1.66
CA VAL A 134 -3.18 2.45 -2.17
C VAL A 134 -4.31 2.18 -1.18
N SER A 135 -4.03 2.11 0.12
CA SER A 135 -5.10 1.93 1.12
C SER A 135 -6.05 3.12 1.19
N THR A 136 -5.59 4.34 0.91
CA THR A 136 -6.43 5.54 1.05
C THR A 136 -7.40 5.64 -0.13
N GLU A 137 -6.89 5.50 -1.35
CA GLU A 137 -7.69 5.57 -2.59
C GLU A 137 -8.77 4.48 -2.65
N ILE A 138 -8.44 3.26 -2.22
CA ILE A 138 -9.42 2.17 -2.20
C ILE A 138 -10.48 2.39 -1.12
N ASN A 139 -10.14 2.91 0.06
CA ASN A 139 -11.12 3.20 1.11
C ASN A 139 -12.13 4.27 0.67
N GLU A 140 -11.69 5.30 -0.06
CA GLU A 140 -12.60 6.31 -0.63
C GLU A 140 -13.59 5.68 -1.61
N LEU A 141 -13.10 4.89 -2.57
CA LEU A 141 -13.94 4.19 -3.54
C LEU A 141 -14.87 3.16 -2.86
N MET A 142 -14.41 2.47 -1.83
CA MET A 142 -15.24 1.52 -1.08
C MET A 142 -16.39 2.23 -0.36
N ASN A 143 -16.16 3.42 0.21
CA ASN A 143 -17.25 4.19 0.84
C ASN A 143 -18.34 4.54 -0.18
N GLU A 144 -17.96 5.01 -1.38
CA GLU A 144 -18.90 5.30 -2.46
C GLU A 144 -19.70 4.06 -2.90
N LEU A 145 -19.03 2.90 -3.04
CA LEU A 145 -19.68 1.64 -3.41
C LEU A 145 -20.61 1.10 -2.31
N VAL A 146 -20.28 1.33 -1.04
CA VAL A 146 -21.14 0.97 0.10
C VAL A 146 -22.40 1.83 0.13
N GLU A 147 -22.31 3.11 -0.23
CA GLU A 147 -23.49 3.99 -0.34
C GLU A 147 -24.47 3.49 -1.41
N ILE A 148 -23.96 3.09 -2.58
CA ILE A 148 -24.78 2.53 -3.66
C ILE A 148 -25.47 1.22 -3.24
N ASN A 149 -24.82 0.42 -2.39
CA ASN A 149 -25.32 -0.89 -1.97
C ASN A 149 -25.98 -0.90 -0.58
N ARG A 150 -26.21 0.26 0.06
CA ARG A 150 -27.08 0.33 1.23
C ARG A 150 -28.50 -0.01 0.79
N ILE A 151 -28.86 -1.30 0.91
CA ILE A 151 -30.25 -1.75 0.90
C ILE A 151 -30.97 -0.97 2.02
N GLU A 152 -32.13 -0.39 1.70
CA GLU A 152 -33.00 0.36 2.63
C GLU A 152 -33.01 -0.27 4.02
N GLU A 153 -32.81 0.55 5.06
CA GLU A 153 -32.58 0.14 6.44
C GLU A 153 -33.61 -0.90 6.91
N VAL A 154 -33.09 -2.08 7.27
CA VAL A 154 -33.87 -3.13 7.92
C VAL A 154 -33.89 -2.85 9.41
N GLU A 155 -35.07 -2.52 9.95
CA GLU A 155 -35.24 -2.25 11.38
C GLU A 155 -35.89 -3.42 12.10
N VAL A 156 -35.52 -3.60 13.38
CA VAL A 156 -36.21 -4.53 14.29
C VAL A 156 -37.33 -3.75 14.99
N GLY A 157 -38.57 -4.15 14.77
CA GLY A 157 -39.73 -3.42 15.29
C GLY A 157 -41.03 -4.21 15.19
N MET A 158 -42.14 -3.58 15.60
CA MET A 158 -43.47 -4.11 15.30
C MET A 158 -43.88 -3.68 13.89
N CYS A 159 -44.33 -4.65 13.08
CA CYS A 159 -44.93 -4.37 11.80
C CYS A 159 -46.17 -3.48 12.00
N SER A 160 -46.22 -2.35 11.31
CA SER A 160 -47.31 -1.38 11.46
C SER A 160 -48.64 -1.89 10.89
N ARG A 161 -48.62 -2.96 10.07
CA ARG A 161 -49.82 -3.57 9.46
C ARG A 161 -50.34 -4.77 10.24
N CYS A 162 -49.50 -5.77 10.51
CA CYS A 162 -49.94 -6.99 11.20
C CYS A 162 -49.66 -7.00 12.71
N GLY A 163 -48.91 -6.02 13.22
CA GLY A 163 -48.55 -5.94 14.65
C GLY A 163 -47.49 -6.94 15.10
N THR A 164 -47.06 -7.86 14.23
CA THR A 164 -46.06 -8.87 14.57
C THR A 164 -44.68 -8.25 14.72
N MET A 165 -43.96 -8.71 15.73
CA MET A 165 -42.55 -8.37 15.92
C MET A 165 -41.72 -9.00 14.80
N SER A 166 -40.94 -8.18 14.10
CA SER A 166 -40.08 -8.63 13.00
C SER A 166 -38.70 -7.99 13.14
N ASP A 167 -37.68 -8.76 12.83
CA ASP A 167 -36.29 -8.34 12.67
C ASP A 167 -35.95 -7.93 11.22
N ASP A 168 -36.93 -8.03 10.32
CA ASP A 168 -36.86 -7.63 8.92
C ASP A 168 -37.99 -6.66 8.56
N LEU A 169 -38.07 -5.48 9.20
CA LEU A 169 -38.98 -4.41 8.76
C LEU A 169 -38.28 -3.49 7.77
N ARG A 170 -38.98 -3.12 6.70
CA ARG A 170 -38.52 -2.07 5.77
C ARG A 170 -39.57 -0.98 5.70
N ARG A 171 -39.09 0.23 5.43
CA ARG A 171 -39.93 1.41 5.29
C ARG A 171 -40.46 1.49 3.86
N LEU A 172 -41.77 1.31 3.70
CA LEU A 172 -42.47 1.61 2.46
C LEU A 172 -43.34 2.83 2.73
N ASP A 173 -43.11 3.88 1.96
CA ASP A 173 -43.59 5.24 2.22
C ASP A 173 -43.23 5.72 3.65
N ASN A 174 -44.18 5.65 4.57
CA ASN A 174 -44.02 6.04 5.98
C ASN A 174 -44.35 4.93 6.97
N VAL A 175 -44.48 3.69 6.49
CA VAL A 175 -44.96 2.56 7.28
C VAL A 175 -43.88 1.48 7.31
N MET A 176 -43.64 0.92 8.49
CA MET A 176 -42.67 -0.18 8.67
C MET A 176 -43.38 -1.51 8.51
N LEU A 177 -43.02 -2.29 7.48
CA LEU A 177 -43.72 -3.52 7.11
C LEU A 177 -42.78 -4.72 7.12
N CYS A 178 -43.27 -5.87 7.62
CA CYS A 178 -42.56 -7.16 7.61
C CYS A 178 -42.63 -7.84 6.23
N PRO A 179 -41.81 -8.86 5.94
CA PRO A 179 -41.71 -9.45 4.60
C PRO A 179 -43.06 -9.87 4.02
N SER A 180 -43.91 -10.54 4.82
CA SER A 180 -45.24 -10.98 4.40
C SER A 180 -46.18 -9.82 4.06
N CYS A 181 -46.18 -8.77 4.88
CA CYS A 181 -47.03 -7.59 4.64
C CYS A 181 -46.56 -6.77 3.43
N ARG A 182 -45.27 -6.79 3.11
CA ARG A 182 -44.71 -6.13 1.93
C ARG A 182 -45.08 -6.88 0.64
N GLU A 183 -44.97 -8.20 0.65
CA GLU A 183 -45.36 -9.04 -0.50
C GLU A 183 -46.84 -8.86 -0.86
N GLU A 184 -47.72 -8.76 0.13
CA GLU A 184 -49.15 -8.48 -0.09
C GLU A 184 -49.43 -7.10 -0.66
N GLU A 185 -48.58 -6.11 -0.38
CA GLU A 185 -48.74 -4.72 -0.86
C GLU A 185 -48.27 -4.57 -2.32
N LEU A 186 -47.27 -5.34 -2.74
CA LEU A 186 -46.77 -5.39 -4.12
C LEU A 186 -47.69 -6.15 -5.09
N LEU A 187 -48.64 -6.92 -4.56
CA LEU A 187 -49.61 -7.73 -5.32
C LEU A 187 -50.97 -7.03 -5.51
N GLN A 188 -51.13 -5.78 -5.04
CA GLN A 188 -52.32 -4.94 -5.19
C GLN A 188 -52.09 -3.82 -6.21
#